data_AF-A0A7V9BVU4-F1
#
_entry.id   AF-A0A7V9BVU4-F1
#
_cell.length_a   1.000
_cell.length_b   1.000
_cell.length_c   1.000
_cell.angle_alpha   90.00
_cell.angle_beta   90.00
_cell.angle_gamma   90.00
#
_symmetry.space_group_name_H-M   'P 1'
#
loop_
_entity.id
_entity.type
_entity.pdbx_description
1 polymer ?
#
loop_
_entity_poly.entity_id
_entity_poly.type
_entity_poly.pdbx_seq_one_letter_code
_entity_poly.pdbx_strand_id
1 'polypeptide(L)'
;SYIVSYLRALGYKTTPAGQTGSNFGAELTHETPYLVSVGVGTMVSDGVGFLTAEFSNTSFHTSPVSIGSHSFLGNTIFVPSAGRLGDYCIVGTKTMIPIDGQLRQHVGLLGSPPFEIPRNRRDQRFDLTRNELRKRVAAKNKYNLRTMAIFLLVEWIRLYLTMLVGFASDILYGRFGPVSIALGSILVIAVNFAYSVLIERASSSFRDLRPRYCSIYDRYFWWHERFWKLSNTQAKLLNGTPFMSLMWRLLGVQIGRRVFDDGCGITEKTLVSIGDDATINSGTILQSHSMEDAIFKSDWISIGNGCTIGSGAFVHYGVTIGDGACLDTDSFLMKGENVPPYTRWRGNPAQEIR
;
A
#
# COMPACT_ATOMS: atom_id res chain seq x y z
N SER A 1 7.97 -7.56 15.85
CA SER A 1 6.83 -6.86 15.26
C SER A 1 5.64 -6.96 16.19
N TYR A 2 5.13 -5.83 16.67
CA TYR A 2 3.99 -5.78 17.59
C TYR A 2 2.70 -6.36 16.97
N ILE A 3 2.56 -6.26 15.64
CA ILE A 3 1.39 -6.73 14.89
C ILE A 3 1.13 -8.24 15.07
N VAL A 4 2.18 -9.07 15.15
CA VAL A 4 2.02 -10.53 15.30
C VAL A 4 1.39 -10.86 16.66
N SER A 5 1.80 -10.16 17.71
CA SER A 5 1.20 -10.31 19.04
C SER A 5 -0.25 -9.82 19.05
N TYR A 6 -0.53 -8.71 18.37
CA TYR A 6 -1.89 -8.17 18.22
C TYR A 6 -2.81 -9.14 17.47
N LEU A 7 -2.41 -9.64 16.31
CA LEU A 7 -3.20 -10.61 15.53
C LEU A 7 -3.44 -11.91 16.30
N ARG A 8 -2.44 -12.39 17.05
CA ARG A 8 -2.61 -13.54 17.92
C ARG A 8 -3.63 -13.28 19.03
N ALA A 9 -3.62 -12.08 19.64
CA ALA A 9 -4.61 -11.69 20.62
C ALA A 9 -6.03 -11.57 20.01
N LEU A 10 -6.14 -11.19 18.74
CA LEU A 10 -7.40 -11.19 18.00
C LEU A 10 -7.92 -12.61 17.67
N GLY A 11 -7.05 -13.62 17.61
CA GLY A 11 -7.43 -15.01 17.37
C GLY A 11 -6.66 -15.72 16.27
N TYR A 12 -5.75 -15.04 15.56
CA TYR A 12 -4.94 -15.67 14.50
C TYR A 12 -4.07 -16.80 15.07
N LYS A 13 -3.99 -17.89 14.32
CA LYS A 13 -3.06 -19.00 14.58
C LYS A 13 -1.71 -18.67 13.95
N THR A 14 -0.92 -17.85 14.65
CA THR A 14 0.44 -17.48 14.27
C THR A 14 1.39 -17.63 15.45
N THR A 15 2.67 -17.87 15.18
CA THR A 15 3.70 -17.92 16.24
C THR A 15 4.48 -16.59 16.31
N PRO A 16 4.93 -16.17 17.50
CA PRO A 16 5.87 -15.05 17.62
C PRO A 16 7.29 -15.38 17.13
N ALA A 17 7.59 -16.65 16.88
CA ALA A 17 8.87 -17.05 16.31
C ALA A 17 8.96 -16.58 14.84
N GLY A 18 10.15 -16.16 14.40
CA GLY A 18 10.34 -15.72 13.00
C GLY A 18 9.83 -14.31 12.68
N GLN A 19 9.68 -13.42 13.68
CA GLN A 19 9.34 -12.02 13.41
C GLN A 19 10.44 -11.28 12.65
N THR A 20 10.05 -10.52 11.62
CA THR A 20 10.95 -9.70 10.79
C THR A 20 10.91 -8.23 11.19
N GLY A 21 9.94 -7.83 12.03
CA GLY A 21 9.69 -6.43 12.38
C GLY A 21 8.77 -5.69 11.39
N SER A 22 8.46 -6.31 10.24
CA SER A 22 7.48 -5.84 9.23
C SER A 22 6.75 -7.06 8.66
N ASN A 23 6.20 -7.91 9.55
CA ASN A 23 5.59 -9.19 9.16
C ASN A 23 4.26 -9.05 8.41
N PHE A 24 3.50 -8.00 8.71
CA PHE A 24 2.16 -7.78 8.17
C PHE A 24 2.05 -6.32 7.74
N GLY A 25 1.44 -6.10 6.57
CA GLY A 25 1.01 -4.81 6.07
C GLY A 25 -0.08 -4.16 6.93
N ALA A 26 -0.38 -2.90 6.64
CA ALA A 26 -1.40 -2.10 7.30
C ALA A 26 -2.82 -2.43 6.83
N GLU A 27 -2.98 -2.80 5.56
CA GLU A 27 -4.30 -3.05 4.94
C GLU A 27 -4.66 -4.55 4.96
N LEU A 28 -4.69 -5.13 6.16
CA LEU A 28 -5.08 -6.54 6.34
C LEU A 28 -6.58 -6.66 6.62
N THR A 29 -7.28 -7.51 5.87
CA THR A 29 -8.72 -7.78 6.09
C THR A 29 -8.99 -9.27 6.36
N HIS A 30 -10.03 -9.54 7.14
CA HIS A 30 -10.51 -10.87 7.49
C HIS A 30 -11.92 -10.77 8.07
N GLU A 31 -12.74 -11.82 7.94
CA GLU A 31 -14.05 -11.89 8.61
C GLU A 31 -13.92 -12.53 9.98
N THR A 32 -13.29 -13.71 10.07
CA THR A 32 -13.12 -14.44 11.34
C THR A 32 -11.64 -14.70 11.64
N PRO A 33 -11.02 -13.98 12.61
CA PRO A 33 -9.60 -14.11 12.90
C PRO A 33 -9.20 -15.52 13.40
N TYR A 34 -10.10 -16.23 14.08
CA TYR A 34 -9.88 -17.59 14.61
C TYR A 34 -9.67 -18.66 13.53
N LEU A 35 -10.08 -18.34 12.30
CA LEU A 35 -10.00 -19.23 11.14
C LEU A 35 -8.77 -18.96 10.27
N VAL A 36 -7.93 -17.98 10.63
CA VAL A 36 -6.72 -17.65 9.88
C VAL A 36 -5.49 -18.26 10.55
N SER A 37 -4.70 -19.01 9.78
CA SER A 37 -3.42 -19.56 10.20
C SER A 37 -2.29 -19.07 9.30
N VAL A 38 -1.22 -18.56 9.91
CA VAL A 38 -0.03 -18.07 9.19
C VAL A 38 1.23 -18.68 9.81
N GLY A 39 2.01 -19.36 8.98
CA GLY A 39 3.24 -20.04 9.37
C GLY A 39 4.37 -19.11 9.83
N VAL A 40 5.38 -19.70 10.45
CA VAL A 40 6.56 -19.00 10.98
C VAL A 40 7.34 -18.35 9.85
N GLY A 41 7.84 -17.13 10.07
CA GLY A 41 8.72 -16.46 9.10
C GLY A 41 8.01 -16.01 7.82
N THR A 42 6.69 -16.16 7.75
CA THR A 42 5.89 -15.66 6.63
C THR A 42 5.68 -14.15 6.75
N MET A 43 5.78 -13.47 5.62
CA MET A 43 5.51 -12.05 5.48
C MET A 43 4.28 -11.84 4.59
N VAL A 44 3.40 -10.96 5.04
CA VAL A 44 2.14 -10.63 4.38
C VAL A 44 2.15 -9.13 4.12
N SER A 45 2.10 -8.72 2.86
CA SER A 45 2.12 -7.30 2.49
C SER A 45 0.75 -6.63 2.64
N ASP A 46 0.62 -5.39 2.15
CA ASP A 46 -0.60 -4.60 2.22
C ASP A 46 -1.71 -5.13 1.28
N GLY A 47 -2.97 -4.93 1.67
CA GLY A 47 -4.13 -5.29 0.85
C GLY A 47 -4.40 -6.79 0.82
N VAL A 48 -3.86 -7.56 1.76
CA VAL A 48 -4.13 -8.99 1.84
C VAL A 48 -5.42 -9.25 2.61
N GLY A 49 -6.38 -9.91 1.94
CA GLY A 49 -7.65 -10.32 2.52
C GLY A 49 -7.72 -11.82 2.72
N PHE A 50 -7.97 -12.25 3.96
CA PHE A 50 -8.26 -13.64 4.28
C PHE A 50 -9.77 -13.86 4.31
N LEU A 51 -10.32 -14.39 3.21
CA LEU A 51 -11.75 -14.64 3.04
C LEU A 51 -12.12 -15.96 3.71
N THR A 52 -12.52 -15.89 4.97
CA THR A 52 -12.89 -17.02 5.82
C THR A 52 -14.38 -17.34 5.81
N ALA A 53 -15.19 -16.55 5.09
CA ALA A 53 -16.63 -16.75 4.98
C ALA A 53 -17.08 -16.67 3.53
N GLU A 54 -17.94 -17.59 3.12
CA GLU A 54 -18.70 -17.55 1.88
C GLU A 54 -20.15 -17.25 2.21
N PHE A 55 -20.75 -16.36 1.42
CA PHE A 55 -22.13 -15.91 1.61
C PHE A 55 -22.96 -16.27 0.38
N SER A 56 -24.16 -16.79 0.63
CA SER A 56 -25.25 -16.87 -0.34
C SER A 56 -26.41 -16.00 0.13
N ASN A 57 -27.49 -15.91 -0.65
CA ASN A 57 -28.68 -15.16 -0.26
C ASN A 57 -29.39 -15.70 0.99
N THR A 58 -29.13 -16.95 1.38
CA THR A 58 -29.89 -17.65 2.44
C THR A 58 -29.02 -18.29 3.52
N SER A 59 -27.72 -18.35 3.32
CA SER A 59 -26.79 -19.00 4.25
C SER A 59 -25.39 -18.43 4.11
N PHE A 60 -24.58 -18.66 5.13
CA PHE A 60 -23.15 -18.46 5.06
C PHE A 60 -22.43 -19.69 5.61
N HIS A 61 -21.23 -19.95 5.12
CA HIS A 61 -20.35 -20.99 5.65
C HIS A 61 -18.98 -20.40 5.87
N THR A 62 -18.33 -20.79 6.97
CA THR A 62 -16.98 -20.33 7.27
C THR A 62 -15.99 -21.47 7.11
N SER A 63 -14.81 -21.18 6.57
CA SER A 63 -13.75 -22.18 6.42
C SER A 63 -12.39 -21.60 6.81
N PRO A 64 -11.52 -22.44 7.39
CA PRO A 64 -10.19 -22.01 7.75
C PRO A 64 -9.33 -21.74 6.52
N VAL A 65 -8.51 -20.70 6.62
CA VAL A 65 -7.48 -20.35 5.63
C VAL A 65 -6.11 -20.58 6.24
N SER A 66 -5.21 -21.23 5.50
CA SER A 66 -3.87 -21.57 6.01
C SER A 66 -2.76 -21.20 5.04
N ILE A 67 -1.83 -20.37 5.52
CA ILE A 67 -0.59 -20.05 4.82
C ILE A 67 0.58 -20.72 5.53
N GLY A 68 1.40 -21.44 4.77
CA GLY A 68 2.61 -22.10 5.24
C GLY A 68 3.68 -21.15 5.76
N SER A 69 4.79 -21.72 6.20
CA SER A 69 5.94 -21.03 6.78
C SER A 69 6.92 -20.56 5.70
N HIS A 70 7.69 -19.52 6.02
CA HIS A 70 8.73 -18.94 5.15
C HIS A 70 8.20 -18.53 3.76
N SER A 71 6.93 -18.14 3.72
CA SER A 71 6.26 -17.66 2.52
C SER A 71 6.19 -16.15 2.48
N PHE A 72 5.98 -15.59 1.29
CA PHE A 72 5.75 -14.17 1.08
C PHE A 72 4.46 -13.99 0.30
N LEU A 73 3.56 -13.14 0.79
CA LEU A 73 2.37 -12.69 0.07
C LEU A 73 2.56 -11.22 -0.27
N GLY A 74 2.60 -10.91 -1.57
CA GLY A 74 2.64 -9.55 -2.11
C GLY A 74 1.35 -8.77 -1.90
N ASN A 75 1.25 -7.63 -2.57
CA ASN A 75 0.18 -6.68 -2.29
C ASN A 75 -1.13 -7.10 -2.98
N THR A 76 -2.27 -6.73 -2.39
CA THR A 76 -3.60 -6.89 -3.00
C THR A 76 -3.91 -8.35 -3.38
N ILE A 77 -3.71 -9.27 -2.42
CA ILE A 77 -3.99 -10.70 -2.60
C ILE A 77 -5.23 -11.08 -1.79
N PHE A 78 -6.17 -11.77 -2.42
CA PHE A 78 -7.30 -12.36 -1.73
C PHE A 78 -7.08 -13.87 -1.60
N VAL A 79 -7.03 -14.34 -0.36
CA VAL A 79 -6.96 -15.78 -0.07
C VAL A 79 -8.38 -16.27 0.13
N PRO A 80 -8.92 -17.09 -0.78
CA PRO A 80 -10.31 -17.52 -0.75
C PRO A 80 -10.59 -18.48 0.42
N SER A 81 -11.87 -18.71 0.68
CA SER A 81 -12.34 -19.66 1.70
C SER A 81 -11.79 -21.05 1.43
N ALA A 82 -11.41 -21.75 2.51
CA ALA A 82 -10.68 -23.02 2.46
C ALA A 82 -9.31 -22.96 1.73
N GLY A 83 -8.84 -21.77 1.36
CA GLY A 83 -7.58 -21.55 0.65
C GLY A 83 -6.37 -22.03 1.46
N ARG A 84 -5.49 -22.77 0.81
CA ARG A 84 -4.26 -23.30 1.41
C ARG A 84 -3.05 -23.00 0.54
N LEU A 85 -2.05 -22.38 1.14
CA LEU A 85 -0.73 -22.21 0.52
C LEU A 85 0.29 -22.93 1.38
N GLY A 86 1.16 -23.73 0.77
CA GLY A 86 2.17 -24.48 1.50
C GLY A 86 3.39 -23.64 1.87
N ASP A 87 4.42 -24.33 2.38
CA ASP A 87 5.65 -23.70 2.82
C ASP A 87 6.49 -23.20 1.65
N TYR A 88 7.29 -22.18 1.92
CA TYR A 88 8.25 -21.61 0.99
C TYR A 88 7.61 -21.18 -0.36
N CYS A 89 6.45 -20.52 -0.32
CA CYS A 89 5.87 -19.88 -1.50
C CYS A 89 6.19 -18.37 -1.59
N ILE A 90 6.29 -17.82 -2.80
CA ILE A 90 6.30 -16.36 -3.05
C ILE A 90 5.11 -16.04 -3.94
N VAL A 91 4.11 -15.35 -3.42
CA VAL A 91 2.94 -14.93 -4.20
C VAL A 91 3.12 -13.46 -4.55
N GLY A 92 3.19 -13.14 -5.83
CA GLY A 92 3.36 -11.75 -6.26
C GLY A 92 2.12 -10.90 -6.08
N THR A 93 2.30 -9.59 -6.22
CA THR A 93 1.21 -8.60 -6.19
C THR A 93 0.08 -8.98 -7.15
N LYS A 94 -1.17 -8.82 -6.69
CA LYS A 94 -2.42 -9.16 -7.40
C LYS A 94 -2.52 -10.60 -7.90
N THR A 95 -1.67 -11.52 -7.44
CA THR A 95 -1.72 -12.90 -7.90
C THR A 95 -2.96 -13.62 -7.35
N MET A 96 -3.64 -14.35 -8.22
CA MET A 96 -4.74 -15.23 -7.81
C MET A 96 -4.18 -16.42 -7.01
N ILE A 97 -4.74 -16.68 -5.82
CA ILE A 97 -4.44 -17.92 -5.11
C ILE A 97 -5.19 -19.08 -5.80
N PRO A 98 -4.50 -20.15 -6.24
CA PRO A 98 -5.17 -21.32 -6.81
C PRO A 98 -6.19 -21.90 -5.82
N ILE A 99 -7.41 -22.14 -6.30
CA ILE A 99 -8.52 -22.71 -5.52
C ILE A 99 -8.60 -24.24 -5.64
N ASP A 100 -7.92 -24.81 -6.62
CA ASP A 100 -7.90 -26.23 -6.94
C ASP A 100 -6.48 -26.72 -7.27
N GLY A 101 -6.36 -28.03 -7.45
CA GLY A 101 -5.10 -28.68 -7.77
C GLY A 101 -4.22 -28.96 -6.54
N GLN A 102 -2.92 -29.13 -6.80
CA GLN A 102 -1.96 -29.52 -5.78
C GLN A 102 -1.59 -28.35 -4.86
N LEU A 103 -1.33 -28.67 -3.59
CA LEU A 103 -0.81 -27.71 -2.62
C LEU A 103 0.56 -27.20 -3.09
N ARG A 104 0.61 -25.93 -3.49
CA ARG A 104 1.84 -25.28 -3.96
C ARG A 104 2.82 -25.11 -2.80
N GLN A 105 4.07 -25.50 -3.04
CA GLN A 105 5.17 -25.45 -2.09
C GLN A 105 6.47 -25.17 -2.84
N HIS A 106 7.38 -24.38 -2.26
CA HIS A 106 8.71 -24.09 -2.84
C HIS A 106 8.67 -23.43 -4.23
N VAL A 107 7.58 -22.74 -4.57
CA VAL A 107 7.36 -22.09 -5.86
C VAL A 107 7.04 -20.61 -5.69
N GLY A 108 7.32 -19.81 -6.70
CA GLY A 108 6.70 -18.50 -6.83
C GLY A 108 5.42 -18.61 -7.67
N LEU A 109 4.44 -17.77 -7.40
CA LEU A 109 3.19 -17.65 -8.15
C LEU A 109 3.04 -16.21 -8.60
N LEU A 110 2.66 -16.02 -9.86
CA LEU A 110 2.33 -14.72 -10.45
C LEU A 110 1.04 -14.82 -11.27
N GLY A 111 0.35 -13.68 -11.41
CA GLY A 111 -0.72 -13.51 -12.39
C GLY A 111 -2.11 -13.97 -11.94
N SER A 112 -3.07 -13.69 -12.82
CA SER A 112 -4.45 -14.15 -12.75
C SER A 112 -4.95 -14.40 -14.17
N PRO A 113 -5.06 -15.66 -14.63
CA PRO A 113 -4.83 -16.91 -13.88
C PRO A 113 -3.38 -17.11 -13.39
N PRO A 114 -3.17 -17.86 -12.29
CA PRO A 114 -1.86 -17.98 -11.69
C PRO A 114 -0.95 -18.95 -12.47
N PHE A 115 0.32 -18.60 -12.62
CA PHE A 115 1.37 -19.47 -13.16
C PHE A 115 2.59 -19.50 -12.23
N GLU A 116 3.34 -20.61 -12.29
CA GLU A 116 4.51 -20.81 -11.45
C GLU A 116 5.76 -20.13 -12.01
N ILE A 117 6.55 -19.56 -11.12
CA ILE A 117 7.90 -19.09 -11.40
C ILE A 117 8.91 -19.78 -10.47
N PRO A 118 10.16 -20.00 -10.93
CA PRO A 118 11.19 -20.57 -10.09
C PRO A 118 11.47 -19.71 -8.86
N ARG A 119 11.44 -20.31 -7.67
CA ARG A 119 11.88 -19.65 -6.44
C ARG A 119 13.41 -19.68 -6.33
N ASN A 120 14.05 -18.77 -7.03
CA ASN A 120 15.49 -18.56 -6.89
C ASN A 120 15.75 -17.65 -5.69
N ARG A 121 16.60 -18.08 -4.76
CA ARG A 121 17.08 -17.26 -3.63
C ARG A 121 18.06 -16.22 -4.18
N ARG A 122 17.54 -15.10 -4.69
CA ARG A 122 18.29 -14.20 -5.59
C ARG A 122 19.31 -13.30 -4.91
N ASP A 123 19.27 -13.08 -3.60
CA ASP A 123 20.24 -12.18 -2.95
C ASP A 123 20.69 -12.64 -1.55
N GLN A 124 21.78 -13.42 -1.52
CA GLN A 124 22.46 -13.82 -0.28
C GLN A 124 23.16 -12.64 0.43
N ARG A 125 23.31 -11.49 -0.25
CA ARG A 125 24.02 -10.30 0.27
C ARG A 125 23.40 -9.73 1.54
N PHE A 126 22.13 -10.00 1.79
CA PHE A 126 21.40 -9.53 2.97
C PHE A 126 21.08 -10.66 3.96
N ASP A 127 21.63 -11.86 3.78
CA ASP A 127 21.47 -12.95 4.73
C ASP A 127 22.16 -12.57 6.05
N LEU A 128 21.38 -12.54 7.13
CA LEU A 128 21.86 -12.24 8.47
C LEU A 128 21.99 -13.52 9.29
N THR A 129 23.01 -13.60 10.13
CA THR A 129 23.07 -14.67 11.13
C THR A 129 21.90 -14.54 12.11
N ARG A 130 21.49 -15.66 12.74
CA ARG A 130 20.37 -15.67 13.70
C ARG A 130 20.55 -14.65 14.84
N ASN A 131 21.79 -14.44 15.28
CA ASN A 131 22.11 -13.50 16.36
C ASN A 131 22.04 -12.04 15.90
N GLU A 132 22.53 -11.72 14.70
CA GLU A 132 22.42 -10.39 14.11
C GLU A 132 20.96 -10.04 13.83
N LEU A 133 20.20 -10.98 13.27
CA LEU A 133 18.78 -10.82 13.01
C LEU A 133 18.02 -10.44 14.29
N ARG A 134 18.24 -11.17 15.39
CA ARG A 134 17.63 -10.84 16.70
C ARG A 134 17.96 -9.43 17.15
N LYS A 135 19.23 -9.01 17.05
CA LYS A 135 19.67 -7.65 17.42
C LYS A 135 19.01 -6.59 16.53
N ARG A 136 18.99 -6.78 15.21
CA ARG A 136 18.38 -5.83 14.25
C ARG A 136 16.87 -5.75 14.43
N VAL A 137 16.18 -6.87 14.65
CA VAL A 137 14.73 -6.89 14.95
C VAL A 137 14.42 -6.17 16.26
N ALA A 138 15.23 -6.34 17.31
CA ALA A 138 15.04 -5.60 18.56
C ALA A 138 15.21 -4.09 18.37
N ALA A 139 16.25 -3.67 17.64
CA ALA A 139 16.48 -2.27 17.31
C ALA A 139 15.34 -1.68 16.43
N LYS A 140 14.86 -2.44 15.46
CA LYS A 140 13.71 -2.08 14.62
C LYS A 140 12.43 -1.94 15.44
N ASN A 141 12.13 -2.86 16.35
CA ASN A 141 10.95 -2.75 17.23
C ASN A 141 11.01 -1.48 18.10
N LYS A 142 12.19 -1.14 18.66
CA LYS A 142 12.38 0.11 19.40
C LYS A 142 12.16 1.34 18.51
N TYR A 143 12.61 1.29 17.26
CA TYR A 143 12.33 2.34 16.28
C TYR A 143 10.84 2.46 15.98
N ASN A 144 10.15 1.32 15.80
CA ASN A 144 8.71 1.27 15.54
C ASN A 144 7.89 1.81 16.71
N LEU A 145 8.30 1.57 17.95
CA LEU A 145 7.66 2.16 19.12
C LEU A 145 7.75 3.70 19.12
N ARG A 146 8.91 4.26 18.75
CA ARG A 146 9.05 5.71 18.56
C ARG A 146 8.17 6.22 17.42
N THR A 147 8.09 5.48 16.33
CA THR A 147 7.20 5.81 15.21
C THR A 147 5.73 5.80 15.65
N MET A 148 5.29 4.84 16.47
CA MET A 148 3.94 4.81 17.04
C MET A 148 3.67 6.05 17.90
N ALA A 149 4.60 6.43 18.77
CA ALA A 149 4.45 7.65 19.59
C ALA A 149 4.36 8.93 18.74
N ILE A 150 5.19 9.05 17.69
CA ILE A 150 5.14 10.17 16.75
C ILE A 150 3.83 10.19 15.98
N PHE A 151 3.39 9.04 15.47
CA PHE A 151 2.11 8.92 14.75
C PHE A 151 0.95 9.36 15.64
N LEU A 152 0.88 8.86 16.88
CA LEU A 152 -0.15 9.28 17.83
C LEU A 152 -0.09 10.78 18.10
N LEU A 153 1.11 11.35 18.32
CA LEU A 153 1.26 12.79 18.55
C LEU A 153 0.77 13.61 17.36
N VAL A 154 1.10 13.22 16.14
CA VAL A 154 0.62 13.86 14.90
C VAL A 154 -0.90 13.81 14.84
N GLU A 155 -1.51 12.65 15.06
CA GLU A 155 -2.96 12.51 15.06
C GLU A 155 -3.64 13.31 16.19
N TRP A 156 -3.04 13.38 17.38
CA TRP A 156 -3.52 14.20 18.49
C TRP A 156 -3.47 15.70 18.18
N ILE A 157 -2.40 16.17 17.54
CA ILE A 157 -2.30 17.57 17.10
C ILE A 157 -3.38 17.86 16.05
N ARG A 158 -3.57 16.98 15.08
CA ARG A 158 -4.61 17.12 14.05
C ARG A 158 -6.02 17.18 14.66
N LEU A 159 -6.30 16.28 15.61
CA LEU A 159 -7.56 16.26 16.36
C LEU A 159 -7.74 17.56 17.15
N TYR A 160 -6.71 18.00 17.88
CA TYR A 160 -6.73 19.24 18.64
C TYR A 160 -7.02 20.46 17.76
N LEU A 161 -6.34 20.60 16.61
CA LEU A 161 -6.60 21.69 15.66
C LEU A 161 -8.04 21.67 15.13
N THR A 162 -8.55 20.48 14.83
CA THR A 162 -9.95 20.31 14.38
C THR A 162 -10.94 20.70 15.47
N MET A 163 -10.72 20.26 16.71
CA MET A 163 -11.54 20.63 17.86
C MET A 163 -11.47 22.14 18.15
N LEU A 164 -10.29 22.75 18.04
CA LEU A 164 -10.09 24.18 18.25
C LEU A 164 -10.95 25.02 17.30
N VAL A 165 -10.97 24.66 16.01
CA VAL A 165 -11.85 25.33 15.02
C VAL A 165 -13.32 25.08 15.34
N GLY A 166 -13.68 23.86 15.76
CA GLY A 166 -15.04 23.53 16.19
C GLY A 166 -15.51 24.39 17.37
N PHE A 167 -14.72 24.48 18.44
CA PHE A 167 -15.04 25.31 19.61
C PHE A 167 -15.11 26.80 19.27
N ALA A 168 -14.20 27.31 18.43
CA ALA A 168 -14.27 28.69 17.97
C ALA A 168 -15.57 28.97 17.20
N SER A 169 -16.01 28.02 16.38
CA SER A 169 -17.26 28.12 15.60
C SER A 169 -18.50 28.15 16.50
N ASP A 170 -18.49 27.36 17.58
CA ASP A 170 -19.55 27.31 18.59
C ASP A 170 -19.63 28.61 19.41
N ILE A 171 -18.50 29.13 19.90
CA ILE A 171 -18.44 30.42 20.62
C ILE A 171 -18.99 31.56 19.75
N LEU A 172 -18.67 31.55 18.46
CA LEU A 172 -19.11 32.56 17.49
C LEU A 172 -20.57 32.37 17.03
N TYR A 173 -21.19 31.22 17.32
CA TYR A 173 -22.55 30.90 16.90
C TYR A 173 -23.58 31.87 17.46
N GLY A 174 -23.44 32.29 18.72
CA GLY A 174 -24.35 33.26 19.33
C GLY A 174 -24.41 34.60 18.59
N ARG A 175 -23.33 34.99 17.90
CA ARG A 175 -23.24 36.25 17.15
C ARG A 175 -23.56 36.10 15.67
N PHE A 176 -23.08 35.03 15.04
CA PHE A 176 -23.12 34.86 13.59
C PHE A 176 -24.05 33.72 13.12
N GLY A 177 -24.68 32.99 14.05
CA GLY A 177 -25.61 31.91 13.76
C GLY A 177 -24.98 30.81 12.89
N PRO A 178 -25.76 30.17 11.99
CA PRO A 178 -25.28 29.07 11.15
C PRO A 178 -24.06 29.39 10.26
N VAL A 179 -23.81 30.66 9.96
CA VAL A 179 -22.65 31.07 9.15
C VAL A 179 -21.33 30.73 9.85
N SER A 180 -21.27 30.78 11.19
CA SER A 180 -20.05 30.40 11.92
C SER A 180 -19.71 28.93 11.73
N ILE A 181 -20.70 28.04 11.71
CA ILE A 181 -20.52 26.61 11.50
C ILE A 181 -20.10 26.30 10.05
N ALA A 182 -20.70 26.98 9.08
CA ALA A 182 -20.35 26.82 7.67
C ALA A 182 -18.89 27.24 7.41
N LEU A 183 -18.49 28.43 7.88
CA LEU A 183 -17.11 28.91 7.76
C LEU A 183 -16.13 28.05 8.56
N GLY A 184 -16.53 27.59 9.76
CA GLY A 184 -15.76 26.66 10.58
C GLY A 184 -15.47 25.36 9.85
N SER A 185 -16.47 24.80 9.16
CA SER A 185 -16.33 23.55 8.40
C SER A 185 -15.38 23.70 7.21
N ILE A 186 -15.48 24.82 6.47
CA ILE A 186 -14.52 25.15 5.40
C ILE A 186 -13.10 25.29 5.97
N LEU A 187 -12.96 25.95 7.12
CA LEU A 187 -11.67 26.12 7.79
C LEU A 187 -11.10 24.78 8.27
N VAL A 188 -11.92 23.86 8.80
CA VAL A 188 -11.48 22.50 9.16
C VAL A 188 -10.92 21.77 7.95
N ILE A 189 -11.60 21.83 6.80
CA ILE A 189 -11.11 21.20 5.55
C ILE A 189 -9.78 21.81 5.14
N ALA A 190 -9.67 23.15 5.13
CA ALA A 190 -8.45 23.85 4.74
C ALA A 190 -7.27 23.57 5.70
N VAL A 191 -7.52 23.55 7.01
CA VAL A 191 -6.52 23.23 8.04
C VAL A 191 -6.05 21.78 7.91
N ASN A 192 -6.97 20.82 7.74
CA ASN A 192 -6.58 19.42 7.55
C ASN A 192 -5.80 19.23 6.24
N PHE A 193 -6.20 19.88 5.16
CA PHE A 193 -5.46 19.88 3.88
C PHE A 193 -4.02 20.37 4.07
N ALA A 194 -3.85 21.57 4.64
CA ALA A 194 -2.53 22.16 4.87
C ALA A 194 -1.69 21.33 5.84
N TYR A 195 -2.32 20.79 6.88
CA TYR A 195 -1.67 19.93 7.87
C TYR A 195 -1.15 18.64 7.23
N SER A 196 -1.95 17.96 6.41
CA SER A 196 -1.51 16.73 5.72
C SER A 196 -0.33 16.99 4.79
N VAL A 197 -0.36 18.07 4.00
CA VAL A 197 0.79 18.47 3.16
C VAL A 197 2.02 18.73 4.02
N LEU A 198 1.87 19.49 5.12
CA LEU A 198 2.97 19.84 6.01
C LEU A 198 3.61 18.59 6.62
N ILE A 199 2.81 17.67 7.18
CA ILE A 199 3.32 16.47 7.84
C ILE A 199 4.03 15.56 6.84
N GLU A 200 3.45 15.35 5.66
CA GLU A 200 4.06 14.52 4.64
C GLU A 200 5.40 15.10 4.16
N ARG A 201 5.43 16.39 3.83
CA ARG A 201 6.67 17.07 3.43
C ARG A 201 7.68 17.13 4.58
N ALA A 202 7.26 17.37 5.81
CA ALA A 202 8.16 17.35 6.97
C ALA A 202 8.74 15.95 7.24
N SER A 203 7.97 14.89 7.02
CA SER A 203 8.42 13.51 7.22
C SER A 203 9.52 13.10 6.23
N SER A 204 9.50 13.67 5.02
CA SER A 204 10.57 13.58 4.01
C SER A 204 11.68 14.64 4.18
N SER A 205 11.61 15.47 5.23
CA SER A 205 12.50 16.64 5.43
C SER A 205 12.49 17.62 4.24
N PHE A 206 11.35 17.72 3.55
CA PHE A 206 11.12 18.54 2.35
C PHE A 206 12.06 18.19 1.20
N ARG A 207 12.54 16.94 1.15
CA ARG A 207 13.44 16.44 0.11
C ARG A 207 12.75 15.39 -0.73
N ASP A 208 13.13 15.35 -1.99
CA ASP A 208 12.65 14.34 -2.91
C ASP A 208 13.27 12.97 -2.58
N LEU A 209 12.46 11.94 -2.73
CA LEU A 209 12.89 10.56 -2.61
C LEU A 209 13.82 10.24 -3.79
N ARG A 210 14.63 9.22 -3.61
CA ARG A 210 15.46 8.66 -4.68
C ARG A 210 15.24 7.16 -4.74
N PRO A 211 15.37 6.54 -5.92
CA PRO A 211 15.43 5.09 -6.04
C PRO A 211 16.46 4.50 -5.07
N ARG A 212 16.08 3.41 -4.39
CA ARG A 212 16.91 2.76 -3.39
C ARG A 212 16.83 1.25 -3.48
N TYR A 213 17.93 0.64 -3.07
CA TYR A 213 18.07 -0.79 -2.91
C TYR A 213 18.64 -1.11 -1.53
N CYS A 214 17.83 -1.64 -0.61
CA CYS A 214 18.28 -1.92 0.76
C CYS A 214 17.48 -3.03 1.45
N SER A 215 18.02 -3.55 2.54
CA SER A 215 17.28 -4.51 3.39
C SER A 215 16.25 -3.79 4.25
N ILE A 216 15.17 -4.48 4.64
CA ILE A 216 14.21 -3.99 5.64
C ILE A 216 14.83 -3.77 7.04
N TYR A 217 16.07 -4.23 7.23
CA TYR A 217 16.83 -4.06 8.47
C TYR A 217 17.76 -2.85 8.45
N ASP A 218 17.81 -2.11 7.35
CA ASP A 218 18.62 -0.90 7.24
C ASP A 218 17.86 0.31 7.78
N ARG A 219 18.61 1.27 8.34
CA ARG A 219 18.04 2.48 8.98
C ARG A 219 17.20 3.30 8.00
N TYR A 220 17.60 3.35 6.74
CA TYR A 220 16.86 4.04 5.69
C TYR A 220 15.45 3.47 5.55
N PHE A 221 15.31 2.14 5.44
CA PHE A 221 13.99 1.51 5.33
C PHE A 221 13.12 1.80 6.56
N TRP A 222 13.67 1.84 7.77
CA TRP A 222 12.88 2.16 8.96
C TRP A 222 12.31 3.58 8.91
N TRP A 223 13.11 4.52 8.42
CA TRP A 223 12.64 5.88 8.15
C TRP A 223 11.59 5.92 7.03
N HIS A 224 11.78 5.17 5.95
CA HIS A 224 10.84 5.09 4.84
C HIS A 224 9.48 4.48 5.29
N GLU A 225 9.52 3.45 6.12
CA GLU A 225 8.32 2.86 6.73
C GLU A 225 7.60 3.85 7.66
N ARG A 226 8.34 4.70 8.39
CA ARG A 226 7.75 5.81 9.16
C ARG A 226 7.12 6.85 8.23
N PHE A 227 7.80 7.21 7.14
CA PHE A 227 7.28 8.13 6.14
C PHE A 227 5.92 7.66 5.65
N TRP A 228 5.77 6.39 5.25
CA TRP A 228 4.47 5.82 4.86
C TRP A 228 3.40 5.96 5.94
N LYS A 229 3.74 5.66 7.20
CA LYS A 229 2.79 5.75 8.33
C LYS A 229 2.31 7.18 8.60
N LEU A 230 3.14 8.19 8.30
CA LEU A 230 2.80 9.61 8.47
C LEU A 230 2.17 10.23 7.22
N SER A 231 2.32 9.60 6.06
CA SER A 231 1.85 10.10 4.77
C SER A 231 0.41 9.68 4.44
N ASN A 232 -0.43 9.50 5.47
CA ASN A 232 -1.83 9.12 5.30
C ASN A 232 -2.67 10.35 4.95
N THR A 233 -2.51 10.86 3.72
CA THR A 233 -3.32 11.96 3.20
C THR A 233 -4.76 11.45 3.05
N GLN A 234 -5.65 11.81 3.97
CA GLN A 234 -7.09 11.57 3.85
C GLN A 234 -7.72 12.51 2.80
N ALA A 235 -7.19 12.49 1.58
CA ALA A 235 -7.61 13.35 0.48
C ALA A 235 -8.86 12.83 -0.26
N LYS A 236 -9.60 11.87 0.30
CA LYS A 236 -10.80 11.27 -0.34
C LYS A 236 -11.83 12.33 -0.77
N LEU A 237 -11.92 13.44 -0.02
CA LEU A 237 -12.79 14.58 -0.34
C LEU A 237 -12.38 15.33 -1.62
N LEU A 238 -11.14 15.16 -2.06
CA LEU A 238 -10.59 15.82 -3.25
C LEU A 238 -10.70 14.96 -4.50
N ASN A 239 -10.99 13.67 -4.37
CA ASN A 239 -11.11 12.73 -5.49
C ASN A 239 -12.06 13.29 -6.57
N GLY A 240 -11.64 13.23 -7.82
CA GLY A 240 -12.40 13.71 -8.96
C GLY A 240 -12.48 15.25 -9.08
N THR A 241 -11.85 16.00 -8.15
CA THR A 241 -11.82 17.47 -8.18
C THR A 241 -10.47 18.00 -8.67
N PRO A 242 -10.42 19.22 -9.24
CA PRO A 242 -9.16 19.87 -9.61
C PRO A 242 -8.18 20.07 -8.43
N PHE A 243 -8.67 20.02 -7.19
CA PHE A 243 -7.82 20.15 -5.99
C PHE A 243 -6.94 18.91 -5.75
N MET A 244 -7.28 17.75 -6.33
CA MET A 244 -6.43 16.57 -6.23
C MET A 244 -5.10 16.77 -6.93
N SER A 245 -5.12 17.32 -8.15
CA SER A 245 -3.88 17.66 -8.86
C SER A 245 -3.05 18.71 -8.12
N LEU A 246 -3.71 19.66 -7.46
CA LEU A 246 -3.03 20.64 -6.60
C LEU A 246 -2.33 19.95 -5.42
N MET A 247 -3.03 19.05 -4.73
CA MET A 247 -2.46 18.25 -3.62
C MET A 247 -1.21 17.51 -4.10
N TRP A 248 -1.28 16.83 -5.23
CA TRP A 248 -0.14 16.10 -5.79
C TRP A 248 1.07 16.96 -6.08
N ARG A 249 0.87 18.17 -6.65
CA ARG A 249 1.97 19.12 -6.83
C ARG A 249 2.61 19.53 -5.51
N LEU A 250 1.80 19.81 -4.49
CA LEU A 250 2.30 20.20 -3.15
C LEU A 250 3.08 19.08 -2.47
N LEU A 251 2.70 17.82 -2.72
CA LEU A 251 3.39 16.63 -2.19
C LEU A 251 4.64 16.26 -3.01
N GLY A 252 4.80 16.83 -4.21
CA GLY A 252 6.00 16.72 -5.05
C GLY A 252 5.86 15.74 -6.22
N VAL A 253 4.64 15.29 -6.55
CA VAL A 253 4.38 14.59 -7.81
C VAL A 253 4.56 15.57 -8.97
N GLN A 254 5.26 15.15 -10.02
CA GLN A 254 5.40 15.93 -11.25
C GLN A 254 4.16 15.72 -12.10
N ILE A 255 3.13 16.55 -11.91
CA ILE A 255 1.83 16.39 -12.58
C ILE A 255 1.52 17.52 -13.55
N GLY A 256 1.18 17.14 -14.79
CA GLY A 256 0.81 18.01 -15.89
C GLY A 256 -0.50 18.77 -15.71
N ARG A 257 -0.98 19.37 -16.79
CA ARG A 257 -2.22 20.17 -16.88
C ARG A 257 -3.41 19.28 -17.20
N ARG A 258 -4.58 19.65 -16.67
CA ARG A 258 -5.88 18.97 -16.94
C ARG A 258 -5.86 17.45 -16.64
N VAL A 259 -5.02 17.03 -15.70
CA VAL A 259 -5.02 15.65 -15.22
C VAL A 259 -6.25 15.43 -14.34
N PHE A 260 -7.06 14.44 -14.69
CA PHE A 260 -8.15 13.97 -13.85
C PHE A 260 -7.65 12.82 -12.96
N ASP A 261 -7.93 12.90 -11.66
CA ASP A 261 -7.62 11.83 -10.72
C ASP A 261 -8.80 11.59 -9.76
N ASP A 262 -9.32 10.37 -9.77
CA ASP A 262 -10.44 9.93 -8.93
C ASP A 262 -10.00 9.07 -7.73
N GLY A 263 -8.87 9.44 -7.12
CA GLY A 263 -8.40 8.84 -5.88
C GLY A 263 -7.31 7.79 -6.06
N CYS A 264 -6.35 8.06 -6.93
CA CYS A 264 -5.15 7.26 -7.10
C CYS A 264 -4.34 7.15 -5.80
N GLY A 265 -3.96 5.93 -5.43
CA GLY A 265 -2.98 5.68 -4.38
C GLY A 265 -1.55 5.86 -4.91
N ILE A 266 -0.87 6.93 -4.52
CA ILE A 266 0.55 7.16 -4.84
C ILE A 266 1.40 6.99 -3.58
N THR A 267 2.27 5.98 -3.55
CA THR A 267 3.09 5.67 -2.37
C THR A 267 4.28 6.62 -2.22
N GLU A 268 5.14 6.71 -3.23
CA GLU A 268 6.30 7.60 -3.27
C GLU A 268 6.05 8.77 -4.23
N LYS A 269 5.36 9.82 -3.74
CA LYS A 269 4.90 10.95 -4.55
C LYS A 269 5.98 11.56 -5.44
N THR A 270 7.18 11.77 -4.88
CA THR A 270 8.30 12.40 -5.58
C THR A 270 9.01 11.49 -6.58
N LEU A 271 8.62 10.22 -6.70
CA LEU A 271 9.12 9.28 -7.72
C LEU A 271 8.17 9.11 -8.92
N VAL A 272 7.10 9.90 -8.98
CA VAL A 272 6.05 9.78 -10.00
C VAL A 272 5.95 11.04 -10.85
N SER A 273 5.95 10.84 -12.17
CA SER A 273 5.63 11.86 -13.16
C SER A 273 4.39 11.46 -13.99
N ILE A 274 3.51 12.43 -14.22
CA ILE A 274 2.25 12.28 -14.97
C ILE A 274 2.15 13.46 -15.94
N GLY A 275 2.00 13.16 -17.24
CA GLY A 275 1.87 14.14 -18.31
C GLY A 275 0.55 14.90 -18.32
N ASP A 276 0.39 15.77 -19.32
CA ASP A 276 -0.82 16.56 -19.53
C ASP A 276 -2.00 15.66 -19.98
N ASP A 277 -3.23 16.06 -19.69
CA ASP A 277 -4.47 15.41 -20.16
C ASP A 277 -4.63 13.93 -19.77
N ALA A 278 -3.86 13.45 -18.78
CA ALA A 278 -3.98 12.09 -18.29
C ALA A 278 -5.26 11.89 -17.46
N THR A 279 -5.85 10.69 -17.56
CA THR A 279 -7.02 10.27 -16.77
C THR A 279 -6.62 9.11 -15.88
N ILE A 280 -6.60 9.34 -14.56
CA ILE A 280 -6.29 8.33 -13.55
C ILE A 280 -7.59 7.95 -12.83
N ASN A 281 -8.10 6.76 -13.12
CA ASN A 281 -9.41 6.33 -12.61
C ASN A 281 -9.34 5.83 -11.17
N SER A 282 -10.51 5.68 -10.56
CA SER A 282 -10.68 5.32 -9.15
C SER A 282 -9.97 4.01 -8.78
N GLY A 283 -9.34 4.00 -7.60
CA GLY A 283 -8.67 2.82 -7.07
C GLY A 283 -7.39 2.43 -7.80
N THR A 284 -6.89 3.26 -8.72
CA THR A 284 -5.55 3.07 -9.32
C THR A 284 -4.48 3.12 -8.24
N ILE A 285 -3.46 2.28 -8.33
CA ILE A 285 -2.30 2.30 -7.44
C ILE A 285 -1.03 2.51 -8.27
N LEU A 286 -0.29 3.57 -7.97
CA LEU A 286 1.06 3.82 -8.49
C LEU A 286 2.06 3.53 -7.37
N GLN A 287 2.66 2.34 -7.40
CA GLN A 287 3.57 1.87 -6.38
C GLN A 287 5.02 1.81 -6.88
N SER A 288 5.77 2.87 -6.60
CA SER A 288 7.18 3.07 -6.97
C SER A 288 8.16 2.22 -6.14
N HIS A 289 7.69 1.15 -5.51
CA HIS A 289 8.54 0.21 -4.79
C HIS A 289 8.02 -1.22 -4.80
N SER A 290 8.87 -2.17 -4.44
CA SER A 290 8.54 -3.55 -4.07
C SER A 290 9.29 -3.95 -2.81
N MET A 291 8.66 -4.80 -2.00
CA MET A 291 9.30 -5.45 -0.88
C MET A 291 9.22 -6.97 -1.06
N GLU A 292 10.22 -7.56 -1.71
CA GLU A 292 10.29 -9.01 -1.95
C GLU A 292 11.31 -9.62 -0.97
N ASP A 293 10.94 -10.65 -0.20
CA ASP A 293 11.85 -11.40 0.69
C ASP A 293 12.76 -10.50 1.58
N ALA A 294 12.17 -9.52 2.27
CA ALA A 294 12.87 -8.61 3.19
C ALA A 294 13.86 -7.65 2.50
N ILE A 295 13.71 -7.44 1.19
CA ILE A 295 14.47 -6.49 0.40
C ILE A 295 13.53 -5.43 -0.17
N PHE A 296 13.85 -4.17 0.07
CA PHE A 296 13.16 -3.01 -0.46
C PHE A 296 13.86 -2.52 -1.74
N LYS A 297 13.10 -2.42 -2.82
CA LYS A 297 13.53 -1.82 -4.10
C LYS A 297 12.56 -0.70 -4.45
N SER A 298 13.06 0.47 -4.84
CA SER A 298 12.24 1.54 -5.40
C SER A 298 12.84 2.11 -6.67
N ASP A 299 11.98 2.58 -7.56
CA ASP A 299 12.35 3.23 -8.81
C ASP A 299 11.23 4.14 -9.32
N TRP A 300 11.50 4.93 -10.36
CA TRP A 300 10.58 5.91 -10.93
C TRP A 300 9.35 5.26 -11.59
N ILE A 301 8.26 6.02 -11.67
CA ILE A 301 7.12 5.73 -12.54
C ILE A 301 6.88 6.97 -13.41
N SER A 302 6.83 6.79 -14.73
CA SER A 302 6.57 7.88 -15.67
C SER A 302 5.35 7.57 -16.53
N ILE A 303 4.37 8.47 -16.51
CA ILE A 303 3.14 8.39 -17.31
C ILE A 303 3.13 9.57 -18.29
N GLY A 304 3.02 9.28 -19.58
CA GLY A 304 2.98 10.26 -20.67
C GLY A 304 1.69 11.09 -20.72
N ASN A 305 1.58 11.89 -21.78
CA ASN A 305 0.44 12.77 -22.02
C ASN A 305 -0.76 11.98 -22.56
N GLY A 306 -1.98 12.35 -22.19
CA GLY A 306 -3.21 11.76 -22.72
C GLY A 306 -3.41 10.28 -22.34
N CYS A 307 -2.64 9.77 -21.38
CA CYS A 307 -2.76 8.38 -20.93
C CYS A 307 -4.05 8.15 -20.13
N THR A 308 -4.63 6.96 -20.27
CA THR A 308 -5.76 6.53 -19.42
C THR A 308 -5.34 5.34 -18.59
N ILE A 309 -5.41 5.47 -17.27
CA ILE A 309 -5.16 4.37 -16.33
C ILE A 309 -6.50 3.91 -15.75
N GLY A 310 -6.91 2.70 -16.11
CA GLY A 310 -8.22 2.12 -15.78
C GLY A 310 -8.42 1.89 -14.28
N SER A 311 -9.69 1.79 -13.86
CA SER A 311 -10.04 1.65 -12.45
C SER A 311 -9.40 0.40 -11.83
N GLY A 312 -8.86 0.51 -10.62
CA GLY A 312 -8.19 -0.61 -9.94
C GLY A 312 -6.89 -1.08 -10.60
N ALA A 313 -6.41 -0.40 -11.64
CA ALA A 313 -5.15 -0.75 -12.28
C ALA A 313 -3.97 -0.50 -11.33
N PHE A 314 -2.94 -1.32 -11.44
CA PHE A 314 -1.77 -1.27 -10.58
C PHE A 314 -0.53 -1.12 -11.44
N VAL A 315 0.24 -0.06 -11.18
CA VAL A 315 1.48 0.26 -11.88
C VAL A 315 2.64 0.12 -10.91
N HIS A 316 3.58 -0.77 -11.24
CA HIS A 316 4.72 -1.05 -10.39
C HIS A 316 5.92 -0.13 -10.67
N TYR A 317 7.00 -0.27 -9.90
CA TYR A 317 8.19 0.57 -10.02
C TYR A 317 8.97 0.31 -11.32
N GLY A 318 9.65 1.34 -11.81
CA GLY A 318 10.44 1.28 -13.03
C GLY A 318 9.61 1.29 -14.31
N VAL A 319 8.29 1.50 -14.20
CA VAL A 319 7.39 1.50 -15.36
C VAL A 319 7.41 2.86 -16.08
N THR A 320 7.46 2.80 -17.41
CA THR A 320 7.26 3.95 -18.29
C THR A 320 6.07 3.70 -19.19
N ILE A 321 5.13 4.66 -19.24
CA ILE A 321 3.93 4.61 -20.07
C ILE A 321 4.00 5.75 -21.08
N GLY A 322 4.08 5.40 -22.37
CA GLY A 322 4.14 6.35 -23.48
C GLY A 322 2.83 7.09 -23.71
N ASP A 323 2.91 8.23 -24.41
CA ASP A 323 1.79 9.14 -24.66
C ASP A 323 0.58 8.42 -25.29
N GLY A 324 -0.62 8.73 -24.80
CA GLY A 324 -1.89 8.22 -25.32
C GLY A 324 -2.14 6.73 -25.03
N ALA A 325 -1.29 6.07 -24.26
CA ALA A 325 -1.49 4.66 -23.92
C ALA A 325 -2.67 4.48 -22.94
N CYS A 326 -3.32 3.33 -23.04
CA CYS A 326 -4.49 2.99 -22.23
C CYS A 326 -4.26 1.68 -21.49
N LEU A 327 -4.30 1.73 -20.15
CA LEU A 327 -4.28 0.57 -19.30
C LEU A 327 -5.72 0.22 -18.89
N ASP A 328 -6.19 -0.97 -19.23
CA ASP A 328 -7.55 -1.40 -18.90
C ASP A 328 -7.76 -1.60 -17.41
N THR A 329 -9.03 -1.59 -16.99
CA THR A 329 -9.48 -1.87 -15.62
C THR A 329 -8.80 -3.10 -15.03
N ASP A 330 -8.38 -2.97 -13.77
CA ASP A 330 -7.75 -4.01 -12.95
C ASP A 330 -6.41 -4.57 -13.48
N SER A 331 -5.87 -4.01 -14.56
CA SER A 331 -4.63 -4.48 -15.15
C SER A 331 -3.42 -4.23 -14.25
N PHE A 332 -2.41 -5.10 -14.32
CA PHE A 332 -1.20 -5.01 -13.52
C PHE A 332 0.05 -4.89 -14.39
N LEU A 333 0.67 -3.71 -14.43
CA LEU A 333 1.97 -3.51 -15.07
C LEU A 333 3.08 -3.96 -14.14
N MET A 334 3.87 -4.92 -14.60
CA MET A 334 5.00 -5.48 -13.86
C MET A 334 6.15 -4.47 -13.76
N LYS A 335 7.07 -4.73 -12.83
CA LYS A 335 8.26 -3.89 -12.63
C LYS A 335 9.08 -3.74 -13.92
N GLY A 336 9.49 -2.52 -14.23
CA GLY A 336 10.36 -2.24 -15.38
C GLY A 336 9.68 -2.30 -16.76
N GLU A 337 8.36 -2.48 -16.83
CA GLU A 337 7.64 -2.51 -18.11
C GLU A 337 7.70 -1.16 -18.83
N ASN A 338 7.81 -1.22 -20.16
CA ASN A 338 7.76 -0.05 -21.02
C ASN A 338 6.57 -0.18 -21.97
N VAL A 339 5.53 0.59 -21.71
CA VAL A 339 4.29 0.61 -22.49
C VAL A 339 4.45 1.62 -23.64
N PRO A 340 4.45 1.17 -24.91
CA PRO A 340 4.63 2.08 -26.04
C PRO A 340 3.47 3.09 -26.17
N PRO A 341 3.71 4.27 -26.78
CA PRO A 341 2.68 5.26 -27.04
C PRO A 341 1.49 4.69 -27.83
N TYR A 342 0.28 5.17 -27.53
CA TYR A 342 -0.97 4.82 -28.21
C TYR A 342 -1.34 3.33 -28.23
N THR A 343 -0.76 2.52 -27.35
CA THR A 343 -1.11 1.11 -27.18
C THR A 343 -2.13 0.90 -26.08
N ARG A 344 -2.83 -0.24 -26.10
CA ARG A 344 -3.77 -0.65 -25.07
C ARG A 344 -3.32 -1.94 -24.39
N TRP A 345 -3.28 -1.94 -23.07
CA TRP A 345 -2.79 -3.06 -22.26
C TRP A 345 -3.87 -3.59 -21.32
N ARG A 346 -3.95 -4.91 -21.15
CA ARG A 346 -4.88 -5.56 -20.22
C ARG A 346 -4.29 -6.78 -19.54
N GLY A 347 -4.75 -7.04 -18.33
CA GLY A 347 -4.61 -8.33 -17.67
C GLY A 347 -3.62 -8.30 -16.51
N ASN A 348 -3.32 -9.48 -15.99
CA ASN A 348 -2.44 -9.65 -14.85
C ASN A 348 -1.54 -10.89 -15.05
N PRO A 349 -0.27 -10.70 -15.45
CA PRO A 349 0.35 -9.45 -15.88
C PRO A 349 -0.32 -8.82 -17.10
N ALA A 350 -0.25 -7.50 -17.21
CA ALA A 350 -0.82 -6.79 -18.35
C ALA A 350 -0.01 -7.09 -19.63
N GLN A 351 -0.73 -7.29 -20.73
CA GLN A 351 -0.16 -7.49 -22.07
C GLN A 351 -0.80 -6.54 -23.06
N GLU A 352 -0.05 -6.16 -24.09
CA GLU A 352 -0.56 -5.38 -25.21
C GLU A 352 -1.67 -6.15 -25.96
N ILE A 353 -2.78 -5.47 -26.22
CA ILE A 353 -3.90 -6.00 -27.01
C ILE A 353 -3.96 -5.33 -28.38
N ARG A 354 -3.61 -4.04 -28.45
CA ARG A 354 -3.75 -3.21 -29.64
C ARG A 354 -2.76 -2.05 -29.66
#